data_AF-A0A9W6R7W4-F1
#
_entry.id   AF-A0A9W6R7W4-F1
#
_cell.length_a   1.000
_cell.length_b   1.000
_cell.length_c   1.000
_cell.angle_alpha   90.00
_cell.angle_beta   90.00
_cell.angle_gamma   90.00
#
_symmetry.space_group_name_H-M   'P 1'
#
loop_
_entity.id
_entity.type
_entity.pdbx_description
1 polymer ?
#
loop_
_entity_poly.entity_id
_entity_poly.type
_entity_poly.pdbx_seq_one_letter_code
_entity_poly.pdbx_strand_id
1 'polypeptide(L)' 'MIRILVADDEHLVRDAITGLLDLKVVFEVIGQADSGDEALAAAPRLRPDVAPLRRGAAQPADAGSRRHRGRATIRG' A
#
# COMPACT_ATOMS: atom_id res chain seq x y z
N MET A 1 -0.94 -25.22 5.50
CA MET A 1 -0.76 -23.87 6.07
C MET A 1 -0.73 -22.91 4.90
N ILE A 2 -1.55 -21.86 4.91
CA ILE A 2 -1.55 -20.79 3.90
C ILE A 2 -0.81 -19.59 4.48
N ARG A 3 0.25 -19.18 3.81
CA ARG A 3 1.19 -18.14 4.24
C ARG A 3 0.74 -16.79 3.70
N ILE A 4 0.50 -15.84 4.60
CA ILE A 4 -0.12 -14.57 4.27
C ILE A 4 0.86 -13.43 4.56
N LEU A 5 0.98 -12.50 3.61
CA LEU A 5 1.60 -11.18 3.81
C LEU A 5 0.50 -10.13 3.83
N VAL A 6 0.28 -9.45 4.96
CA VAL A 6 -0.79 -8.45 5.10
C VAL A 6 -0.24 -7.05 4.79
N ALA A 7 -0.88 -6.31 3.88
CA ALA A 7 -0.46 -4.97 3.50
C ALA A 7 -1.61 -3.96 3.52
N ASP A 8 -1.52 -2.98 4.43
CA ASP A 8 -2.50 -1.90 4.59
C ASP A 8 -1.77 -0.65 5.13
N ASP A 9 -2.19 0.54 4.68
CA ASP A 9 -1.63 1.82 5.11
C ASP A 9 -2.18 2.29 6.48
N GLU A 10 -3.19 1.59 7.00
CA GLU A 10 -3.78 1.82 8.31
C GLU A 10 -3.39 0.71 9.31
N HIS A 11 -2.53 1.05 10.27
CA HIS A 11 -2.02 0.12 11.28
C HIS A 11 -3.13 -0.64 12.03
N LEU A 12 -4.21 0.06 12.41
CA LEU A 12 -5.34 -0.53 13.12
C LEU A 12 -6.03 -1.63 12.30
N VAL A 13 -6.18 -1.41 10.99
CA VAL A 13 -6.79 -2.38 10.08
C VAL A 13 -5.88 -3.60 9.95
N ARG A 14 -4.56 -3.39 9.81
CA ARG A 14 -3.58 -4.47 9.72
C ARG A 14 -3.55 -5.35 10.97
N ASP A 15 -3.60 -4.75 12.16
CA ASP A 15 -3.70 -5.47 13.43
C ASP A 15 -4.98 -6.29 13.51
N ALA A 16 -6.12 -5.69 13.13
CA ALA A 16 -7.41 -6.37 13.13
C ALA A 16 -7.41 -7.58 12.18
N ILE A 17 -6.88 -7.42 10.96
CA ILE A 17 -6.77 -8.52 9.98
C ILE A 17 -5.87 -9.62 10.53
N THR A 18 -4.71 -9.27 11.08
CA THR A 18 -3.74 -10.23 11.64
C THR A 18 -4.39 -11.02 12.79
N GLY A 19 -5.04 -10.33 13.73
CA GLY A 19 -5.74 -10.97 14.84
C GLY A 19 -6.88 -11.90 14.37
N LEU A 20 -7.63 -11.54 13.32
CA LEU A 20 -8.67 -12.40 12.75
C LEU A 20 -8.10 -13.65 12.06
N LEU A 21 -6.92 -13.53 11.45
CA LEU A 21 -6.23 -14.65 10.81
C LEU A 21 -5.62 -15.60 11.83
N ASP A 22 -5.07 -15.08 12.94
CA ASP A 22 -4.48 -15.87 14.03
C ASP A 22 -5.49 -16.79 14.72
N LEU A 23 -6.78 -16.44 14.69
CA LEU A 23 -7.85 -17.31 15.20
C LEU A 23 -8.04 -18.59 14.36
N LYS A 24 -7.46 -18.67 13.16
CA LYS A 24 -7.62 -19.80 12.25
C LYS A 24 -6.31 -20.55 12.04
N VAL A 25 -6.29 -21.82 12.44
CA VAL A 25 -5.12 -22.73 12.34
C VAL A 25 -4.63 -22.96 10.90
N VAL A 26 -5.41 -22.59 9.88
CA VAL A 26 -5.03 -22.75 8.48
C VAL A 26 -4.14 -21.63 7.95
N PHE A 27 -4.09 -20.48 8.64
CA PHE A 27 -3.38 -19.29 8.20
C PHE A 27 -2.15 -19.03 9.06
N GLU A 28 -1.12 -18.50 8.43
CA GLU A 28 0.10 -18.05 9.07
C GLU A 28 0.47 -16.68 8.50
N VAL A 29 0.48 -15.64 9.32
CA VAL A 29 0.95 -14.32 8.90
C VAL A 29 2.47 -14.30 8.97
N ILE A 30 3.10 -14.34 7.80
CA ILE A 30 4.57 -14.40 7.66
C ILE A 30 5.21 -13.03 7.49
N GLY A 31 4.39 -11.97 7.48
CA GLY A 31 4.86 -10.60 7.40
C GLY A 31 3.71 -9.60 7.28
N GLN A 32 4.06 -8.35 7.53
CA GLN A 32 3.20 -7.18 7.46
C GLN A 32 3.92 -6.08 6.68
N ALA A 33 3.16 -5.22 6.00
CA ALA A 33 3.68 -4.05 5.28
C ALA A 33 2.73 -2.86 5.44
N ASP A 34 3.29 -1.66 5.47
CA ASP A 34 2.57 -0.39 5.56
C ASP A 34 2.09 0.13 4.19
N SER A 35 2.50 -0.53 3.10
CA SER A 35 2.12 -0.12 1.76
C SER A 35 2.20 -1.27 0.76
N GLY A 36 1.58 -1.08 -0.41
CA GLY A 36 1.72 -2.01 -1.52
C GLY A 36 3.16 -2.14 -2.04
N ASP A 37 3.93 -1.05 -2.07
CA ASP A 37 5.31 -1.05 -2.55
C ASP A 37 6.23 -1.84 -1.60
N GLU A 38 6.06 -1.65 -0.28
CA GLU A 38 6.78 -2.43 0.71
C GLU A 38 6.43 -3.92 0.65
N ALA A 39 5.15 -4.23 0.45
CA ALA A 39 4.70 -5.60 0.29
C ALA A 39 5.29 -6.26 -0.97
N LEU A 40 5.35 -5.53 -2.09
CA LEU A 40 5.99 -5.99 -3.32
C LEU A 40 7.50 -6.22 -3.13
N ALA A 41 8.18 -5.37 -2.34
CA ALA A 41 9.59 -5.56 -2.00
C ALA A 41 9.82 -6.76 -1.05
N ALA A 42 8.86 -7.04 -0.16
CA ALA A 42 8.95 -8.14 0.81
C ALA A 42 8.57 -9.51 0.21
N ALA A 43 7.60 -9.55 -0.71
CA ALA A 43 7.04 -10.79 -1.25
C ALA A 43 8.07 -11.76 -1.85
N PRO A 44 9.11 -11.33 -2.60
CA PRO A 44 10.13 -12.26 -3.10
C PRO A 44 10.94 -12.94 -2.00
N ARG A 45 11.14 -12.27 -0.86
CA ARG A 45 11.88 -12.81 0.29
C ARG A 45 10.99 -13.72 1.13
N LEU A 46 9.76 -13.28 1.39
CA LEU A 46 8.81 -13.97 2.25
C LEU A 46 8.09 -15.13 1.55
N ARG A 47 7.93 -15.08 0.22
CA ARG A 47 7.21 -16.10 -0.59
C ARG A 47 5.80 -16.40 -0.04
N PRO A 48 4.92 -15.40 0.17
CA PRO A 48 3.55 -15.65 0.62
C PRO A 48 2.74 -16.41 -0.45
N ASP A 49 1.75 -17.19 -0.02
CA ASP A 49 0.77 -17.82 -0.92
C ASP A 49 -0.26 -16.79 -1.41
N VAL A 50 -0.61 -15.84 -0.55
CA VAL A 50 -1.57 -14.75 -0.83
C VAL A 50 -1.11 -13.46 -0.12
N ALA A 51 -1.25 -12.31 -0.79
CA ALA A 51 -0.97 -11.00 -0.22
C ALA A 51 -2.15 -10.04 -0.44
N PRO A 52 -3.06 -9.85 0.54
CA PRO A 52 -4.07 -8.79 0.48
C PRO A 52 -3.38 -7.42 0.53
N LEU A 53 -3.60 -6.63 -0.51
CA LEU A 53 -3.01 -5.30 -0.71
C LEU A 53 -4.13 -4.26 -0.74
N ARG A 54 -4.08 -3.27 0.16
CA ARG A 54 -4.88 -2.04 -0.01
C ARG A 54 -4.17 -1.11 -1.00
N ARG A 55 -4.77 -0.92 -2.18
CA ARG A 55 -4.39 0.22 -3.03
C ARG A 55 -5.02 1.45 -2.40
N GLY A 56 -4.23 2.26 -1.70
CA GLY A 56 -4.66 3.59 -1.27
C GLY A 56 -5.27 4.34 -2.46
N ALA A 57 -6.37 5.06 -2.24
CA ALA A 57 -6.97 5.88 -3.28
C ALA A 57 -5.86 6.77 -3.85
N ALA A 58 -5.59 6.69 -5.15
CA ALA A 58 -4.64 7.59 -5.79
C ALA A 58 -5.15 9.02 -5.51
N GLN A 59 -4.54 9.72 -4.56
CA GLN A 59 -4.93 11.08 -4.24
C GLN A 59 -4.65 11.91 -5.49
N PRO A 60 -5.65 12.53 -6.13
CA PRO A 60 -5.41 13.38 -7.28
C PRO A 60 -4.83 14.71 -6.79
N ALA A 61 -3.56 14.71 -6.38
CA ALA A 61 -2.88 15.91 -5.87
C ALA A 61 -1.64 16.31 -6.67
N ASP A 62 -1.10 15.44 -7.54
CA ASP A 62 0.11 15.78 -8.32
C ASP A 62 -0.17 16.29 -9.74
N ALA A 63 -1.45 16.49 -10.09
CA ALA A 63 -1.86 17.09 -11.37
C ALA A 63 -1.83 18.64 -11.35
N GLY A 64 -1.18 19.25 -10.36
CA GLY A 64 -1.28 20.67 -10.03
C GLY A 64 0.04 21.46 -10.09
N SER A 65 0.93 21.23 -11.07
CA SER A 65 2.12 22.10 -11.25
C SER A 65 2.52 22.34 -12.71
N ARG A 66 1.53 22.62 -13.57
CA ARG A 66 1.79 23.13 -14.94
C ARG A 66 0.87 24.29 -15.33
N ARG A 67 0.79 25.34 -14.51
CA ARG A 67 0.29 26.67 -14.93
C ARG A 67 0.99 27.81 -14.19
N HIS A 68 2.29 27.97 -14.41
CA HIS A 68 2.93 29.28 -14.20
C HIS A 68 4.21 29.42 -15.03
N ARG A 69 4.11 30.07 -16.19
CA ARG A 69 5.13 30.80 -16.97
C ARG A 69 4.54 31.05 -18.37
N GLY A 70 4.30 32.27 -18.86
CA GLY A 70 4.48 33.60 -18.32
C GLY A 70 3.59 34.58 -19.11
N ARG A 71 3.11 35.61 -18.41
CA ARG A 71 2.59 36.83 -19.02
C ARG A 71 3.77 37.57 -19.65
N ALA A 72 3.81 37.66 -20.97
CA ALA A 72 4.62 38.65 -21.67
C ALA A 72 3.70 39.82 -22.03
N THR A 73 3.80 40.89 -21.25
CA THR A 73 3.34 42.22 -21.63
C THR A 73 4.26 42.72 -22.73
N ILE A 74 3.74 43.08 -23.91
CA ILE A 74 4.42 44.02 -24.79
C ILE A 74 3.37 45.03 -25.27
N ARG A 75 3.40 46.20 -24.64
CA ARG A 75 2.97 47.49 -25.19
C ARG A 75 4.06 47.94 -26.17
N GLY A 76 3.66 48.42 -27.33
CA GLY A 76 4.51 49.05 -28.34
C GLY A 76 3.71 49.28 -29.60
#